data_AF-J9DC88-F1
#
_entry.id   AF-J9DC88-F1
#
_cell.length_a   1.000
_cell.length_b   1.000
_cell.length_c   1.000
_cell.angle_alpha   90.00
_cell.angle_beta   90.00
_cell.angle_gamma   90.00
#
_symmetry.space_group_name_H-M   'P 1'
#
loop_
_entity.id
_entity.type
_entity.pdbx_description
1 polymer ?
#
loop_
_entity_poly.entity_id
_entity_poly.type
_entity_poly.pdbx_seq_one_letter_code
_entity_poly.pdbx_strand_id
1 'polypeptide(L)'
;MTSAELKNPFVLQCKTCLAILADSFSLQNYNEKYIVFKNSSSLLKIQPQKHISTKNFDKDCQYSYLQCQCNKIVGKLYFTVNKDCHTYLNNFCFENECVVSYMLGVDVSPSLKNLSDVAEDIDKLKRFCEYLYRKTNQ
;
A
#
# COMPACT_ATOMS: atom_id res chain seq x y z
N MET A 1 -28.05 -5.91 7.44
CA MET A 1 -27.08 -5.72 6.34
C MET A 1 -26.08 -4.68 6.82
N THR A 2 -24.90 -5.10 7.27
CA THR A 2 -23.83 -4.19 7.68
C THR A 2 -23.32 -3.49 6.43
N SER A 3 -23.59 -2.19 6.31
CA SER A 3 -22.93 -1.36 5.30
C SER A 3 -21.44 -1.44 5.58
N ALA A 4 -20.69 -2.18 4.77
CA ALA A 4 -19.25 -2.04 4.73
C ALA A 4 -18.99 -0.55 4.51
N GLU A 5 -18.38 0.12 5.49
CA GLU A 5 -18.05 1.54 5.38
C GLU A 5 -17.25 1.72 4.09
N LEU A 6 -17.86 2.38 3.11
CA LEU A 6 -17.20 2.72 1.86
C LEU A 6 -16.08 3.69 2.22
N LYS A 7 -14.86 3.16 2.33
CA LYS A 7 -13.69 4.00 2.52
C LYS A 7 -13.52 4.87 1.29
N ASN A 8 -13.29 6.15 1.51
CA ASN A 8 -13.06 7.09 0.43
C ASN A 8 -11.86 6.63 -0.42
N PRO A 9 -11.93 6.79 -1.75
CA PRO A 9 -10.79 6.51 -2.62
C PRO A 9 -9.59 7.36 -2.23
N PHE A 10 -8.40 6.84 -2.48
CA PHE A 10 -7.17 7.56 -2.22
C PHE A 10 -6.22 7.46 -3.42
N VAL A 11 -5.32 8.44 -3.52
CA VAL A 11 -4.21 8.43 -4.47
C VAL A 11 -2.89 8.21 -3.73
N LEU A 12 -1.96 7.52 -4.39
CA LEU A 12 -0.60 7.37 -3.92
C LEU A 12 0.28 8.40 -4.63
N GLN A 13 1.07 9.15 -3.88
CA GLN A 13 1.92 10.22 -4.37
C GLN A 13 3.38 9.96 -4.03
N CYS A 14 4.28 10.43 -4.89
CA CYS A 14 5.70 10.49 -4.56
C CYS A 14 5.92 11.44 -3.38
N LYS A 15 6.62 10.99 -2.33
CA LYS A 15 6.88 11.81 -1.14
C LYS A 15 7.73 13.05 -1.43
N THR A 16 8.53 13.05 -2.50
CA THR A 16 9.43 14.16 -2.87
C THR A 16 8.75 15.24 -3.69
N CYS A 17 7.94 14.88 -4.70
CA CYS A 17 7.36 15.85 -5.64
C CYS A 17 5.83 15.84 -5.69
N LEU A 18 5.18 15.02 -4.86
CA LEU A 18 3.73 14.84 -4.76
C LEU A 18 3.03 14.39 -6.06
N ALA A 19 3.79 14.01 -7.08
CA ALA A 19 3.25 13.44 -8.31
C ALA A 19 2.43 12.18 -8.00
N ILE A 20 1.22 12.09 -8.56
CA ILE A 20 0.35 10.91 -8.42
C ILE A 20 0.97 9.75 -9.18
N LEU A 21 1.20 8.64 -8.47
CA LEU A 21 1.85 7.43 -8.95
C LEU A 21 0.86 6.29 -9.19
N ALA A 22 -0.22 6.21 -8.40
CA ALA A 22 -1.28 5.21 -8.52
C ALA A 22 -2.53 5.67 -7.75
N ASP A 23 -3.61 4.92 -7.88
CA ASP A 23 -4.87 5.15 -7.17
C ASP A 23 -5.41 3.84 -6.57
N SER A 24 -6.26 3.99 -5.55
CA SER A 24 -6.82 2.89 -4.77
C SER A 24 -7.62 1.87 -5.59
N PHE A 25 -8.11 2.21 -6.78
CA PHE A 25 -8.88 1.28 -7.61
C PHE A 25 -8.02 0.17 -8.21
N SER A 26 -6.70 0.37 -8.27
CA SER A 26 -5.75 -0.64 -8.73
C SER A 26 -4.96 -1.31 -7.59
N LEU A 27 -5.26 -0.99 -6.33
CA LEU A 27 -4.61 -1.59 -5.17
C LEU A 27 -4.84 -3.11 -5.15
N GLN A 28 -3.75 -3.86 -5.01
CA GLN A 28 -3.79 -5.34 -4.91
C GLN A 28 -3.46 -5.81 -3.51
N ASN A 29 -2.44 -5.21 -2.88
CA ASN A 29 -1.95 -5.62 -1.57
C ASN A 29 -1.14 -4.50 -0.92
N TYR A 30 -0.92 -4.58 0.38
CA TYR A 30 -0.02 -3.68 1.11
C TYR A 30 0.55 -4.39 2.34
N ASN A 31 1.77 -4.01 2.72
CA ASN A 31 2.41 -4.42 3.96
C ASN A 31 3.31 -3.30 4.47
N GLU A 32 4.11 -3.57 5.51
CA GLU A 32 5.02 -2.58 6.12
C GLU A 32 6.09 -2.05 5.16
N LYS A 33 6.44 -2.79 4.10
CA LYS A 33 7.50 -2.43 3.17
C LYS A 33 6.98 -1.87 1.85
N TYR A 34 5.93 -2.48 1.30
CA TYR A 34 5.42 -2.16 -0.03
C TYR A 34 3.92 -1.93 -0.06
N ILE A 35 3.48 -1.02 -0.94
CA ILE A 35 2.11 -0.92 -1.43
C ILE A 35 2.10 -1.36 -2.89
N VAL A 36 1.22 -2.31 -3.21
CA VAL A 36 1.24 -3.06 -4.46
C VAL A 36 0.03 -2.70 -5.30
N PHE A 37 0.26 -2.21 -6.51
CA PHE A 37 -0.79 -1.85 -7.46
C PHE A 37 -0.65 -2.60 -8.77
N LYS A 38 -1.79 -2.87 -9.41
CA LYS A 38 -1.84 -3.49 -10.74
C LYS A 38 -1.51 -2.50 -11.85
N ASN A 39 -1.90 -1.24 -11.67
CA ASN A 39 -1.69 -0.16 -12.63
C ASN A 39 -0.91 0.98 -11.97
N SER A 40 -0.31 1.85 -12.80
CA SER A 40 0.35 3.06 -12.33
C SER A 40 0.12 4.22 -13.29
N SER A 41 0.46 5.42 -12.82
CA SER A 41 0.43 6.67 -13.57
C SER A 41 1.48 6.69 -14.68
N SER A 42 1.18 7.37 -15.78
CA SER A 42 2.12 7.62 -16.90
C SER A 42 3.34 8.47 -16.49
N LEU A 43 3.29 9.12 -15.32
CA LEU A 43 4.41 9.87 -14.75
C LEU A 43 5.50 8.96 -14.14
N LEU A 44 5.25 7.66 -14.07
CA LEU A 44 6.19 6.66 -13.58
C LEU A 44 6.95 6.02 -14.76
N LYS A 45 8.27 6.01 -14.66
CA LYS A 45 9.16 5.34 -15.62
C LYS A 45 9.67 4.04 -15.02
N ILE A 46 9.55 2.94 -15.77
CA ILE A 46 10.23 1.69 -15.44
C ILE A 46 11.64 1.78 -16.02
N GLN A 47 12.67 1.65 -15.18
CA GLN A 47 14.03 1.66 -15.66
C GLN A 47 14.30 0.42 -16.53
N PRO A 48 14.97 0.57 -17.68
CA PRO A 48 15.17 -0.54 -18.62
C PRO A 48 16.11 -1.62 -18.07
N GLN A 49 16.97 -1.26 -17.11
CA GLN A 49 17.88 -2.19 -16.48
C GLN A 49 17.11 -3.14 -15.55
N LYS A 50 17.40 -4.43 -15.69
CA LYS A 50 16.94 -5.47 -14.77
C LYS A 50 18.03 -5.75 -13.74
N HIS A 51 17.61 -5.95 -12.51
CA HIS A 51 18.45 -6.25 -11.36
C HIS A 51 18.04 -7.59 -10.75
N ILE A 52 18.99 -8.29 -10.14
CA ILE A 52 18.74 -9.49 -9.33
C ILE A 52 18.90 -9.08 -7.88
N SER A 53 17.92 -9.36 -7.03
CA SER A 53 18.04 -9.04 -5.60
C SER A 53 18.93 -10.05 -4.89
N THR A 54 19.83 -9.51 -4.07
CA THR A 54 20.68 -10.28 -3.15
C THR A 54 20.16 -10.25 -1.71
N LYS A 55 19.04 -9.56 -1.45
CA LYS A 55 18.46 -9.44 -0.11
C LYS A 55 17.68 -10.71 0.24
N ASN A 56 17.72 -11.12 1.51
CA ASN A 56 17.11 -12.38 1.96
C ASN A 56 15.63 -12.56 1.56
N PHE A 57 14.82 -11.50 1.70
CA PHE A 57 13.38 -11.54 1.42
C PHE A 57 13.05 -11.84 -0.05
N ASP A 58 13.64 -11.09 -0.97
CA ASP A 58 13.40 -11.20 -2.41
C ASP A 58 14.59 -11.83 -3.13
N LYS A 59 15.36 -12.69 -2.45
CA LYS A 59 16.58 -13.30 -2.99
C LYS A 59 16.28 -13.98 -4.33
N ASP A 60 17.16 -13.76 -5.30
CA ASP A 60 17.10 -14.28 -6.67
C ASP A 60 15.89 -13.78 -7.49
N CYS A 61 15.10 -12.85 -6.96
CA CYS A 61 14.04 -12.20 -7.71
C CYS A 61 14.63 -11.19 -8.70
N GLN A 62 14.05 -11.11 -9.90
CA GLN A 62 14.41 -10.12 -10.91
C GLN A 62 13.43 -8.96 -10.92
N TYR A 63 13.95 -7.74 -10.92
CA TYR A 63 13.12 -6.54 -10.91
C TYR A 63 13.75 -5.39 -11.71
N SER A 64 12.92 -4.41 -12.07
CA SER A 64 13.36 -3.09 -12.53
C SER A 64 12.92 -2.03 -11.54
N TYR A 65 13.71 -0.96 -11.40
CA TYR A 65 13.34 0.15 -10.53
C TYR A 65 12.20 0.96 -11.15
N LEU A 66 11.29 1.41 -10.27
CA LEU A 66 10.26 2.38 -10.57
C LEU A 66 10.79 3.76 -10.24
N GLN A 67 10.88 4.63 -11.25
CA GLN A 67 11.42 5.97 -11.13
C GLN A 67 10.31 7.00 -11.38
N CYS A 68 10.09 7.89 -10.41
CA CYS A 68 9.17 9.02 -10.55
C CYS A 68 9.74 10.07 -11.53
N GLN A 69 8.89 10.92 -12.10
CA GLN A 69 9.30 12.07 -12.92
C GLN A 69 10.32 13.01 -12.26
N CYS A 70 10.38 13.08 -10.92
CA CYS A 70 11.42 13.80 -10.18
C CYS A 70 12.76 13.05 -10.07
N ASN A 71 12.93 11.98 -10.86
CA ASN A 71 14.08 11.09 -10.91
C ASN A 71 14.35 10.26 -9.64
N LYS A 72 13.49 10.33 -8.62
CA LYS A 72 13.59 9.48 -7.43
C LYS A 72 13.09 8.07 -7.70
N ILE A 73 13.82 7.08 -7.18
CA ILE A 73 13.34 5.70 -7.12
C ILE A 73 12.27 5.63 -6.04
N VAL A 74 11.12 5.05 -6.39
CA VAL A 74 9.95 4.96 -5.51
C VAL A 74 9.50 3.51 -5.30
N GLY A 75 10.17 2.54 -5.92
CA GLY A 75 9.80 1.15 -5.81
C GLY A 75 10.41 0.25 -6.88
N LYS A 76 9.77 -0.91 -7.08
CA LYS A 76 10.22 -1.97 -7.98
C LYS A 76 9.05 -2.61 -8.73
N LEU A 77 9.32 -3.09 -9.94
CA LEU A 77 8.46 -3.99 -10.70
C LEU A 77 9.18 -5.34 -10.82
N TYR A 78 8.61 -6.39 -10.24
CA TYR A 78 9.19 -7.72 -10.26
C TYR A 78 8.72 -8.52 -11.48
N PHE A 79 9.65 -9.17 -12.18
CA PHE A 79 9.38 -10.03 -13.35
C PHE A 79 9.57 -11.52 -13.04
N THR A 80 10.44 -11.82 -12.07
CA THR A 80 10.71 -13.17 -11.58
C THR A 80 10.73 -13.09 -10.08
N VAL A 81 9.99 -13.97 -9.41
CA VAL A 81 9.81 -13.96 -7.97
C VAL A 81 10.08 -15.34 -7.37
N ASN A 82 10.56 -15.36 -6.13
CA ASN A 82 10.60 -16.56 -5.31
C ASN A 82 9.19 -16.89 -4.77
N LYS A 83 9.07 -18.00 -4.02
CA LYS A 83 7.79 -18.48 -3.48
C LYS A 83 7.12 -17.47 -2.55
N ASP A 84 7.91 -16.71 -1.79
CA ASP A 84 7.42 -15.74 -0.81
C ASP A 84 6.96 -14.42 -1.44
N CYS A 85 7.43 -14.15 -2.67
CA CYS A 85 7.19 -12.90 -3.40
C CYS A 85 6.14 -13.02 -4.51
N HIS A 86 5.37 -14.12 -4.55
CA HIS A 86 4.41 -14.38 -5.65
C HIS A 86 3.41 -13.23 -5.87
N THR A 87 2.99 -12.55 -4.80
CA THR A 87 2.05 -11.42 -4.85
C THR A 87 2.62 -10.17 -5.53
N TYR A 88 3.93 -10.06 -5.70
CA TYR A 88 4.60 -8.91 -6.33
C TYR A 88 4.85 -9.08 -7.83
N LEU A 89 4.64 -10.30 -8.36
CA LEU A 89 4.90 -10.61 -9.76
C LEU A 89 4.05 -9.74 -10.68
N ASN A 90 4.71 -9.02 -11.59
CA ASN A 90 4.10 -8.12 -12.57
C ASN A 90 3.24 -7.00 -11.96
N ASN A 91 3.46 -6.66 -10.69
CA ASN A 91 2.78 -5.56 -10.00
C ASN A 91 3.75 -4.42 -9.64
N PHE A 92 3.24 -3.20 -9.61
CA PHE A 92 3.96 -2.01 -9.17
C PHE A 92 4.08 -2.00 -7.65
N CYS A 93 5.28 -2.26 -7.14
CA CYS A 93 5.54 -2.35 -5.71
C CYS A 93 6.25 -1.06 -5.24
N PHE A 94 5.51 -0.12 -4.66
CA PHE A 94 6.05 1.14 -4.15
C PHE A 94 6.58 0.97 -2.73
N GLU A 95 7.78 1.47 -2.45
CA GLU A 95 8.37 1.46 -1.11
C GLU A 95 7.66 2.50 -0.23
N ASN A 96 7.14 2.07 0.92
CA ASN A 96 6.37 2.94 1.84
C ASN A 96 7.12 4.22 2.22
N GLU A 97 8.44 4.13 2.40
CA GLU A 97 9.27 5.28 2.79
C GLU A 97 9.34 6.37 1.70
N CYS A 98 9.07 6.01 0.43
CA CYS A 98 9.19 6.88 -0.73
C CYS A 98 7.86 7.49 -1.19
N VAL A 99 6.74 7.11 -0.57
CA VAL A 99 5.39 7.51 -1.00
C VAL A 99 4.54 8.00 0.16
N VAL A 100 3.48 8.73 -0.17
CA VAL A 100 2.44 9.19 0.76
C VAL A 100 1.07 8.98 0.13
N SER A 101 0.03 8.74 0.92
CA SER A 101 -1.34 8.63 0.43
C SER A 101 -2.13 9.89 0.75
N TYR A 102 -3.03 10.25 -0.17
CA TYR A 102 -4.01 11.31 0.03
C TYR A 102 -5.41 10.76 -0.21
N MET A 103 -6.28 10.85 0.80
CA MET A 103 -7.65 10.35 0.75
C MET A 103 -8.60 11.47 0.29
N LEU A 104 -9.44 11.17 -0.71
CA LEU A 104 -10.37 12.15 -1.27
C LEU A 104 -11.55 12.40 -0.33
N GLY A 105 -12.04 13.64 -0.26
CA GLY A 105 -13.25 13.98 0.49
C GLY A 105 -13.09 13.89 2.01
N VAL A 106 -11.87 13.95 2.53
CA VAL A 106 -11.56 13.88 3.95
C VAL A 106 -10.96 15.21 4.39
N ASP A 107 -11.69 15.94 5.24
CA ASP A 107 -11.28 17.22 5.86
C ASP A 107 -10.34 17.03 7.05
N VAL A 108 -9.58 15.94 7.03
CA VAL A 108 -8.67 15.60 8.12
C VAL A 108 -7.30 16.06 7.66
N SER A 109 -6.72 17.04 8.37
CA SER A 109 -5.27 17.28 8.40
C SER A 109 -4.55 15.93 8.41
N PRO A 110 -3.37 15.74 7.80
CA PRO A 110 -2.73 14.43 7.66
C PRO A 110 -2.31 13.83 9.01
N SER A 111 -3.27 13.42 9.84
CA SER A 111 -3.12 12.32 10.75
C SER A 111 -3.17 11.12 9.84
N LEU A 112 -1.99 10.62 9.47
CA LEU A 112 -1.85 9.18 9.32
C LEU A 112 -2.58 8.58 10.53
N LYS A 113 -3.77 7.99 10.33
CA LYS A 113 -4.27 7.06 11.32
C LYS A 113 -3.23 5.96 11.33
N ASN A 114 -2.37 6.01 12.33
CA ASN A 114 -1.27 5.08 12.45
C ASN A 114 -1.90 3.69 12.67
N LEU A 115 -1.18 2.61 12.37
CA LEU A 115 -1.71 1.26 12.62
C LEU A 115 -2.14 1.05 14.09
N SER A 116 -1.58 1.83 15.03
CA SER A 116 -2.04 1.92 16.42
C SER A 116 -3.50 2.31 16.54
N ASP A 117 -3.95 3.28 15.76
CA ASP A 117 -5.29 3.86 15.86
C ASP A 117 -6.32 2.87 15.30
N VAL A 118 -5.93 2.13 14.25
CA VAL A 118 -6.74 1.03 13.70
C VAL A 118 -6.80 -0.15 14.68
N ALA A 119 -5.70 -0.47 15.36
CA ALA A 119 -5.66 -1.54 16.36
C ALA A 119 -6.54 -1.19 17.58
N GLU A 120 -6.54 0.07 18.03
CA GLU A 120 -7.43 0.56 19.08
C GLU A 120 -8.90 0.48 18.68
N ASP A 121 -9.22 0.87 17.45
CA ASP A 121 -10.60 0.81 16.94
C ASP A 121 -11.10 -0.66 16.90
N ILE A 122 -10.24 -1.61 16.55
CA ILE A 122 -10.54 -3.06 16.62
C ILE A 122 -10.77 -3.53 18.05
N ASP A 123 -9.94 -3.11 19.01
CA ASP A 123 -10.08 -3.51 20.41
C ASP A 123 -11.37 -2.97 21.04
N LYS A 124 -11.72 -1.71 20.74
CA LYS A 124 -12.99 -1.11 21.15
C LYS A 124 -14.18 -1.89 20.60
N LEU A 125 -14.12 -2.30 19.33
CA LEU A 125 -15.18 -3.10 18.70
C LEU A 125 -15.35 -4.47 19.37
N LYS A 126 -14.26 -5.16 19.68
CA LYS A 126 -14.29 -6.45 20.38
C LYS A 126 -14.99 -6.33 21.73
N ARG A 127 -14.60 -5.34 22.53
CA ARG A 127 -15.21 -5.09 23.86
C ARG A 127 -16.69 -4.76 23.76
N PHE A 128 -17.10 -4.02 22.74
CA PHE A 128 -18.50 -3.71 22.50
C PHE A 128 -19.31 -4.95 22.13
N CYS A 129 -18.78 -5.82 21.26
CA CYS A 129 -19.40 -7.10 20.91
C CYS A 129 -19.55 -8.01 22.13
N GLU A 130 -18.52 -8.10 22.98
CA GLU A 130 -18.57 -8.86 24.23
C GLU A 130 -19.62 -8.31 25.20
N TYR A 131 -19.71 -6.99 25.33
CA TYR A 131 -20.72 -6.32 26.14
C TYR A 131 -22.14 -6.64 25.65
N LEU A 132 -22.39 -6.52 24.34
CA LEU A 132 -23.69 -6.84 23.76
C LEU A 132 -24.05 -8.30 23.97
N TYR A 133 -23.10 -9.22 23.71
CA TYR A 133 -23.31 -10.65 23.91
C TYR A 133 -23.72 -10.99 25.35
N ARG A 134 -23.07 -10.37 26.34
CA ARG A 134 -23.42 -10.54 27.75
C ARG A 134 -24.81 -10.01 28.08
N LYS A 135 -25.21 -8.90 27.46
CA LYS A 135 -26.51 -8.25 27.68
C LYS A 135 -27.67 -9.00 27.03
N THR A 136 -27.44 -9.70 25.91
CA THR A 136 -28.49 -10.48 25.21
C THR A 136 -28.65 -11.91 25.72
N ASN A 137 -27.67 -12.45 26.45
CA ASN A 137 -27.71 -13.80 27.02
C ASN A 137 -27.91 -13.83 28.55
N GLN A 138 -28.40 -12.73 29.12
CA GLN A 138 -28.99 -12.64 30.46
C GLN A 138 -30.47 -12.31 30.30
#